data_AF-A0A2I0JNQ3-F1
#
_entry.id   AF-A0A2I0JNQ3-F1
#
_cell.length_a   1.000
_cell.length_b   1.000
_cell.length_c   1.000
_cell.angle_alpha   90.00
_cell.angle_beta   90.00
_cell.angle_gamma   90.00
#
_symmetry.space_group_name_H-M   'P 1'
#
loop_
_entity.id
_entity.type
_entity.pdbx_description
1 polymer ?
#
loop_
_entity_poly.entity_id
_entity_poly.type
_entity_poly.pdbx_seq_one_letter_code
_entity_poly.pdbx_strand_id
1 'polypeptide(L)'
;MGGFSGYNQIQIAEEDQIKTAFFMMWGTFYYRLMPFSLKNVGITYQRAMVTLFRDMMHKEIEVYVDDMIAKSKEEEDHLVNLKLPIRLPQEI
;
A
#
# COMPACT_ATOMS: atom_id res chain seq x y z
N MET A 1 -9.50 6.66 2.64
CA MET A 1 -8.85 6.67 1.31
C MET A 1 -8.96 5.27 0.73
N GLY A 2 -9.24 5.11 -0.56
CA GLY A 2 -9.32 3.77 -1.16
C GLY A 2 -7.93 3.21 -1.45
N GLY A 3 -7.70 1.93 -1.11
CA GLY A 3 -6.43 1.22 -1.31
C GLY A 3 -5.97 1.04 -2.76
N PHE A 4 -6.80 1.42 -3.74
CA PHE A 4 -6.52 1.22 -5.16
C PHE A 4 -5.19 1.83 -5.62
N SER A 5 -4.79 3.01 -5.14
CA SER A 5 -3.49 3.58 -5.53
C SER A 5 -2.31 2.95 -4.80
N GLY A 6 -2.52 2.26 -3.68
CA GLY A 6 -1.47 1.80 -2.78
C GLY A 6 -0.72 0.55 -3.26
N TYR A 7 -1.38 -0.39 -3.96
CA TYR A 7 -0.69 -1.62 -4.37
C TYR A 7 0.33 -1.41 -5.47
N ASN A 8 0.00 -0.54 -6.43
CA ASN A 8 0.90 -0.19 -7.52
C ASN A 8 2.11 0.65 -7.06
N GLN A 9 2.28 0.89 -5.76
CA GLN A 9 3.44 1.55 -5.15
C GLN A 9 4.35 0.53 -4.45
N ILE A 10 3.88 -0.70 -4.18
CA ILE A 10 4.70 -1.71 -3.51
C ILE A 10 5.57 -2.43 -4.53
N GLN A 11 6.90 -2.32 -4.38
CA GLN A 11 7.85 -3.03 -5.22
C GLN A 11 7.78 -4.55 -5.02
N ILE A 12 7.79 -5.29 -6.14
CA ILE A 12 7.98 -6.74 -6.13
C ILE A 12 9.48 -7.02 -6.02
N ALA A 13 9.85 -7.96 -5.15
CA ALA A 13 11.22 -8.44 -5.02
C ALA A 13 11.76 -8.86 -6.40
N GLU A 14 13.00 -8.48 -6.72
CA GLU A 14 13.56 -8.63 -8.06
C GLU A 14 13.52 -10.09 -8.54
N GLU A 15 13.77 -11.05 -7.65
CA GLU A 15 13.68 -12.49 -7.92
C GLU A 15 12.26 -13.00 -8.24
N ASP A 16 11.22 -12.27 -7.81
CA ASP A 16 9.82 -12.65 -7.98
C ASP A 16 9.14 -11.94 -9.16
N GLN A 17 9.74 -10.87 -9.69
CA GLN A 17 9.17 -10.10 -10.81
C GLN A 17 8.88 -10.99 -12.01
N ILE A 18 9.80 -11.88 -12.37
CA ILE A 18 9.65 -12.78 -13.52
C ILE A 18 8.44 -13.74 -13.38
N LYS A 19 7.99 -14.05 -12.16
CA LYS A 19 6.82 -14.89 -11.90
C LYS A 19 5.51 -14.20 -12.23
N THR A 20 5.54 -12.87 -12.38
CA THR A 20 4.40 -12.04 -12.80
C THR A 20 4.37 -11.81 -14.31
N ALA A 21 5.17 -12.56 -15.07
CA ALA A 21 5.26 -12.37 -16.51
C ALA A 21 3.95 -12.69 -17.23
N PHE A 22 3.62 -11.88 -18.24
CA PHE A 22 2.48 -12.07 -19.13
C PHE A 22 2.89 -11.83 -20.59
N PHE A 23 2.15 -12.48 -21.48
CA PHE A 23 2.37 -12.39 -22.92
C PHE A 23 1.44 -11.37 -23.56
N MET A 24 1.98 -10.50 -24.40
CA MET A 24 1.25 -9.61 -25.31
C MET A 24 1.71 -9.86 -26.75
N MET A 25 0.93 -9.41 -27.73
CA MET A 25 1.27 -9.58 -29.15
C MET A 25 2.66 -9.04 -29.53
N TRP A 26 3.17 -8.07 -28.77
CA TRP A 26 4.46 -7.43 -29.00
C TRP A 26 5.59 -7.94 -28.09
N GLY A 27 5.36 -8.95 -27.25
CA GLY A 27 6.40 -9.57 -26.41
C GLY A 27 5.94 -9.99 -25.01
N THR A 28 6.91 -10.42 -24.20
CA THR A 28 6.71 -10.83 -22.80
C THR A 28 7.13 -9.71 -21.86
N PHE A 29 6.26 -9.37 -20.91
CA PHE A 29 6.49 -8.32 -19.90
C PHE A 29 6.31 -8.91 -18.52
N TYR A 30 6.81 -8.23 -17.50
CA TYR A 30 6.59 -8.56 -16.09
C TYR A 30 6.29 -7.28 -15.30
N TYR A 31 5.67 -7.43 -14.13
CA TYR A 31 5.40 -6.32 -13.24
C TYR A 31 6.61 -6.06 -12.31
N ARG A 32 6.96 -4.78 -12.16
CA ARG A 32 7.92 -4.30 -11.15
C ARG A 32 7.26 -3.91 -9.83
N LEU A 33 6.01 -3.44 -9.92
CA LEU A 33 5.18 -3.02 -8.80
C LEU A 33 3.98 -3.95 -8.71
N MET A 34 3.48 -4.17 -7.51
CA MET A 34 2.49 -5.20 -7.20
C MET A 34 1.15 -4.95 -7.91
N PRO A 35 0.76 -5.77 -8.91
CA PRO A 35 -0.51 -5.61 -9.60
C PRO A 35 -1.66 -6.19 -8.75
N PHE A 36 -2.87 -5.66 -8.95
CA PHE A 36 -4.08 -6.07 -8.25
C PHE A 36 -4.42 -7.57 -8.35
N SER A 37 -3.96 -8.23 -9.41
CA SER A 37 -4.30 -9.63 -9.68
C SER A 37 -3.55 -10.64 -8.82
N LEU A 38 -2.64 -10.20 -7.93
CA LEU A 38 -1.92 -11.10 -7.03
C LEU A 38 -2.76 -11.45 -5.79
N LYS A 39 -2.70 -12.71 -5.35
CA LYS A 39 -3.47 -13.21 -4.21
C LYS A 39 -3.07 -12.57 -2.87
N ASN A 40 -1.80 -12.21 -2.72
CA ASN A 40 -1.23 -11.78 -1.44
C ASN A 40 -1.08 -10.27 -1.31
N VAL A 41 -1.78 -9.51 -2.16
CA VAL A 41 -1.63 -8.05 -2.25
C VAL A 41 -2.01 -7.37 -0.95
N GLY A 42 -3.21 -7.62 -0.43
CA GLY A 42 -3.67 -7.03 0.82
C GLY A 42 -2.79 -7.40 2.03
N ILE A 43 -2.30 -8.64 2.11
CA ILE A 43 -1.38 -9.05 3.19
C ILE A 43 -0.07 -8.27 3.11
N THR A 44 0.46 -8.08 1.90
CA THR A 44 1.71 -7.35 1.68
C THR A 44 1.53 -5.86 2.00
N TYR A 45 0.42 -5.27 1.54
CA TYR A 45 0.05 -3.89 1.85
C TYR A 45 -0.09 -3.66 3.35
N GLN A 46 -0.85 -4.51 4.03
CA GLN A 46 -1.02 -4.43 5.47
C GLN A 46 0.33 -4.53 6.20
N ARG A 47 1.21 -5.44 5.78
CA ARG A 47 2.55 -5.56 6.39
C ARG A 47 3.41 -4.31 6.16
N ALA A 48 3.38 -3.73 4.97
CA ALA A 48 4.08 -2.49 4.66
C ALA A 48 3.57 -1.32 5.51
N MET A 49 2.25 -1.12 5.57
CA MET A 49 1.63 -0.02 6.30
C MET A 49 1.81 -0.16 7.81
N VAL A 50 1.68 -1.36 8.39
CA VAL A 50 1.98 -1.60 9.82
C VAL A 50 3.44 -1.31 10.14
N THR A 51 4.36 -1.59 9.21
CA THR A 51 5.79 -1.31 9.41
C THR A 51 6.06 0.19 9.39
N LEU A 52 5.47 0.92 8.45
CA LEU A 52 5.67 2.37 8.29
C LEU A 52 5.03 3.18 9.42
N PHE A 53 3.83 2.80 9.85
CA PHE A 53 3.05 3.53 10.85
C PHE A 53 3.11 2.90 12.24
N ARG A 54 4.11 2.06 12.50
CA ARG A 54 4.21 1.24 13.72
C ARG A 54 3.91 2.00 15.01
N ASP A 55 4.43 3.22 15.15
CA ASP A 55 4.29 4.03 16.35
C ASP A 55 2.91 4.68 16.52
N MET A 56 2.19 4.84 15.39
CA MET A 56 0.85 5.42 15.26
C MET A 56 -0.27 4.36 15.22
N MET A 57 0.09 3.09 15.03
CA MET A 57 -0.86 1.98 15.01
C MET A 57 -1.69 1.95 16.30
N HIS A 58 -2.99 1.70 16.14
CA HIS A 58 -4.00 1.63 17.19
C HIS A 58 -4.32 2.95 17.90
N LYS A 59 -3.52 4.00 17.70
CA LYS A 59 -3.75 5.34 18.24
C LYS A 59 -4.41 6.23 17.21
N GLU A 60 -3.64 6.71 16.23
CA GLU A 60 -4.08 7.59 15.16
C GLU A 60 -4.39 6.84 13.87
N ILE A 61 -3.84 5.63 13.67
CA ILE A 61 -3.98 4.88 12.42
C ILE A 61 -4.41 3.43 12.68
N GLU A 62 -5.34 2.93 11.85
CA GLU A 62 -5.66 1.50 11.70
C GLU A 62 -5.55 1.10 10.24
N VAL A 63 -5.13 -0.14 9.98
CA VAL A 63 -5.03 -0.71 8.63
C VAL A 63 -5.85 -1.98 8.56
N TYR A 64 -6.73 -2.08 7.57
CA TYR A 64 -7.57 -3.26 7.34
C TYR A 64 -7.50 -3.70 5.88
N VAL A 65 -6.70 -4.73 5.61
CA VAL A 65 -6.43 -5.33 4.29
C VAL A 65 -5.91 -4.31 3.27
N ASP A 66 -6.82 -3.47 2.80
CA ASP A 66 -6.71 -2.56 1.68
C ASP A 66 -7.01 -1.11 2.09
N ASP A 67 -7.69 -0.91 3.22
CA ASP A 67 -8.08 0.41 3.72
C ASP A 67 -7.20 0.86 4.89
N MET A 68 -6.95 2.17 4.92
CA MET A 68 -6.32 2.84 6.05
C MET A 68 -7.26 3.87 6.65
N ILE A 69 -7.40 3.80 7.97
CA ILE A 69 -8.33 4.62 8.75
C ILE A 69 -7.49 5.52 9.65
N ALA A 70 -7.62 6.83 9.46
CA ALA A 70 -7.09 7.84 10.37
C ALA A 70 -8.14 8.17 11.44
N LYS A 71 -7.73 8.16 12.69
CA LYS A 71 -8.54 8.46 13.89
C LYS A 71 -7.97 9.70 14.58
N SER A 72 -8.85 10.54 15.10
CA SER A 72 -8.49 11.63 16.01
C SER A 72 -9.66 11.89 16.96
N LYS A 73 -9.38 12.53 18.09
CA LYS A 73 -10.42 12.97 19.04
C LYS A 73 -10.91 14.38 18.73
N GLU A 74 -10.00 15.25 18.31
CA GLU A 74 -10.28 16.64 17.94
C GLU A 74 -10.20 16.82 16.42
N GLU A 75 -10.88 17.85 15.91
CA GLU A 75 -10.98 18.13 14.47
C GLU A 75 -9.66 18.69 13.92
N GLU A 76 -8.97 19.53 14.69
CA GLU A 76 -7.68 20.11 14.30
C GLU A 76 -6.62 19.03 14.08
N ASP A 77 -6.58 18.03 14.96
CA ASP A 77 -5.69 16.86 14.86
C ASP A 77 -6.06 15.97 13.67
N HIS A 78 -7.33 15.95 13.27
CA HIS A 78 -7.79 15.07 12.18
C HIS A 78 -7.11 15.40 10.86
N LEU A 79 -6.98 16.70 10.55
CA LEU A 79 -6.33 17.15 9.32
C LEU A 79 -4.85 16.82 9.28
N VAL A 80 -4.17 16.83 10.43
CA VAL A 80 -2.76 16.44 10.55
C VAL A 80 -2.62 14.93 10.38
N ASN A 81 -3.44 14.16 11.09
CA ASN A 81 -3.45 12.70 11.02
C ASN A 81 -3.88 12.16 9.66
N LEU A 82 -4.65 12.93 8.88
CA LEU A 82 -4.97 12.60 7.49
C LEU A 82 -3.80 12.87 6.54
N LYS A 83 -3.03 13.95 6.73
CA LYS A 83 -1.94 14.31 5.80
C LYS A 83 -0.80 13.31 5.74
N LEU A 84 -0.48 12.66 6.86
CA LEU A 84 0.58 11.63 6.96
C LEU A 84 0.29 10.40 6.07
N PRO A 85 -0.88 9.72 6.23
CA PRO A 85 -1.42 8.71 5.32
C PRO A 85 -1.40 9.04 3.84
N ILE A 86 -1.62 10.30 3.48
CA ILE A 86 -1.80 10.72 2.09
C ILE A 86 -0.45 10.85 1.38
N ARG A 87 0.56 11.32 2.12
CA ARG A 87 1.85 11.71 1.55
C ARG A 87 2.83 10.54 1.44
N LEU A 88 2.82 9.64 2.42
CA LEU A 88 3.81 8.56 2.52
C LEU A 88 3.65 7.42 1.50
N PRO A 89 2.45 7.03 1.04
CA PRO A 89 2.31 6.03 -0.03
C PRO A 89 3.00 6.46 -1.33
N GLN A 90 3.19 7.76 -1.57
CA GLN A 90 3.89 8.28 -2.75
C GLN A 90 5.42 8.09 -2.71
N GLU A 91 5.98 7.67 -1.57
CA GLU A 91 7.43 7.53 -1.34
C GLU A 91 7.88 6.07 -1.12
N ILE A 92 6.95 5.11 -1.25
CA ILE A 92 7.20 3.65 -1.23
C ILE A 92 7.32 3.17 -2.69
#